data_AF-A0A2W7QEJ2-F1
#
_entry.id   AF-A0A2W7QEJ2-F1
#
_cell.length_a   1.000
_cell.length_b   1.000
_cell.length_c   1.000
_cell.angle_alpha   90.00
_cell.angle_beta   90.00
_cell.angle_gamma   90.00
#
_symmetry.space_group_name_H-M   'P 1'
#
loop_
_entity.id
_entity.type
_entity.pdbx_description
1 polymer ?
#
loop_
_entity_poly.entity_id
_entity_poly.type
_entity_poly.pdbx_seq_one_letter_code
_entity_poly.pdbx_strand_id
1 'polypeptide(L)'
;MSVSPPKLMWEASLGKEMSVDGATLRFVALGKPDKTDDTVLGWYVLLSRPTGEAKILMKTFNYEPRLLKTFLGLRSLLRDHVPHWTSVTLPLVPQIRVPNDIWKILDKMDSATNQDEVST
;
A
#
# COMPACT_ATOMS: atom_id res chain seq x y z
N MET A 1 -26.30 -3.51 -7.11
CA MET A 1 -25.31 -2.43 -7.25
C MET A 1 -24.10 -2.83 -6.42
N SER A 2 -23.00 -3.24 -7.05
CA SER A 2 -21.80 -3.63 -6.31
C SER A 2 -21.12 -2.36 -5.83
N VAL A 3 -21.20 -2.07 -4.54
CA VAL A 3 -20.49 -0.93 -3.95
C VAL A 3 -19.02 -1.31 -3.92
N SER A 4 -18.18 -0.63 -4.70
CA SER A 4 -16.74 -0.86 -4.66
C SER A 4 -16.27 -0.78 -3.21
N PRO A 5 -15.58 -1.81 -2.70
CA PRO A 5 -15.14 -1.81 -1.32
C PRO A 5 -14.25 -0.59 -1.06
N PRO A 6 -14.28 -0.03 0.17
CA PRO A 6 -13.53 1.17 0.48
C PRO A 6 -12.05 0.93 0.26
N LYS A 7 -11.45 1.75 -0.61
CA LYS A 7 -10.03 1.76 -0.98
C LYS A 7 -9.07 2.10 0.18
N LEU A 8 -9.60 2.21 1.38
CA LEU A 8 -8.95 2.78 2.55
C LEU A 8 -8.96 1.73 3.67
N MET A 9 -7.86 1.61 4.40
CA MET A 9 -7.78 0.82 5.62
C MET A 9 -7.14 1.62 6.75
N TRP A 10 -7.64 1.44 7.96
CA TRP A 10 -7.13 2.10 9.16
C TRP A 10 -6.12 1.17 9.80
N GLU A 11 -5.06 1.72 10.38
CA GLU A 11 -4.01 0.93 11.04
C GLU A 11 -4.57 -0.05 12.07
N ALA A 12 -5.56 0.37 12.86
CA ALA A 12 -6.22 -0.51 13.83
C ALA A 12 -6.90 -1.73 13.19
N SER A 13 -7.32 -1.63 11.93
CA SER A 13 -7.95 -2.72 11.17
C SER A 13 -6.94 -3.59 10.42
N LEU A 14 -5.66 -3.18 10.33
CA LEU A 14 -4.66 -3.83 9.50
C LEU A 14 -4.47 -5.30 9.87
N GLY A 15 -4.41 -5.63 11.17
CA GLY A 15 -4.26 -7.01 11.63
C GLY A 15 -5.40 -7.92 11.14
N LYS A 16 -6.65 -7.45 11.26
CA LYS A 16 -7.83 -8.18 10.78
C LYS A 16 -7.82 -8.34 9.26
N GLU A 17 -7.42 -7.30 8.54
CA GLU A 17 -7.37 -7.30 7.09
C GLU A 17 -6.25 -8.22 6.56
N MET A 18 -5.13 -8.33 7.28
CA MET A 18 -4.03 -9.26 7.00
C MET A 18 -4.37 -10.73 7.33
N SER A 19 -5.35 -10.98 8.20
CA SER A 19 -5.83 -12.34 8.48
C SER A 19 -6.60 -12.97 7.32
N VAL A 20 -6.95 -12.20 6.29
CA VAL A 20 -7.60 -12.73 5.08
C VAL A 20 -6.59 -13.51 4.27
N ASP A 21 -6.96 -14.71 3.83
CA ASP A 21 -6.05 -15.61 3.12
C ASP A 21 -5.50 -14.97 1.83
N GLY A 22 -4.19 -15.08 1.64
CA GLY A 22 -3.45 -14.48 0.52
C GLY A 22 -3.31 -12.95 0.55
N ALA A 23 -3.72 -12.26 1.63
CA ALA A 23 -3.47 -10.81 1.76
C ALA A 23 -1.96 -10.51 1.90
N THR A 24 -1.47 -9.52 1.16
CA THR A 24 -0.06 -9.14 1.12
C THR A 24 0.13 -7.65 1.31
N LEU A 25 1.27 -7.25 1.87
CA LEU A 25 1.66 -5.85 1.95
C LEU A 25 2.54 -5.47 0.77
N ARG A 26 2.16 -4.39 0.08
CA ARG A 26 2.96 -3.74 -0.94
C ARG A 26 3.41 -2.37 -0.45
N PHE A 27 4.69 -2.09 -0.63
CA PHE A 27 5.28 -0.82 -0.24
C PHE A 27 5.53 0.04 -1.47
N VAL A 28 5.08 1.29 -1.41
CA VAL A 28 5.27 2.26 -2.50
C VAL A 28 6.22 3.37 -2.04
N ALA A 29 7.40 3.42 -2.64
CA ALA A 29 8.42 4.41 -2.32
C ALA A 29 8.05 5.79 -2.87
N LEU A 30 8.08 6.79 -1.99
CA LEU A 30 7.95 8.20 -2.32
C LEU A 30 9.34 8.83 -2.44
N GLY A 31 9.62 9.48 -3.56
CA GLY A 31 10.82 10.30 -3.77
C GLY A 31 10.56 11.78 -3.54
N LYS A 32 11.62 12.59 -3.71
CA LYS A 32 11.48 14.05 -3.75
C LYS A 32 10.87 14.50 -5.08
N PRO A 33 9.87 15.41 -5.08
CA PRO A 33 9.22 15.93 -6.30
C PRO A 33 10.22 16.62 -7.23
N ASP A 34 11.10 17.43 -6.68
CA ASP A 34 12.01 18.28 -7.47
C ASP A 34 13.36 17.64 -7.78
N LYS A 35 13.51 16.34 -7.50
CA LYS A 35 14.74 15.61 -7.73
C LYS A 35 14.52 14.45 -8.67
N THR A 36 15.53 14.17 -9.49
CA THR A 36 15.60 12.96 -10.32
C THR A 36 16.39 11.85 -9.64
N ASP A 37 17.05 12.13 -8.52
CA ASP A 37 17.80 11.12 -7.77
C ASP A 37 16.87 10.04 -7.17
N ASP A 38 17.46 8.89 -6.86
CA ASP A 38 16.78 7.72 -6.28
C ASP A 38 16.56 7.85 -4.77
N THR A 39 16.59 9.08 -4.24
CA THR A 39 16.37 9.29 -2.81
C THR A 39 14.92 8.98 -2.45
N VAL A 40 14.73 7.96 -1.62
CA VAL A 40 13.44 7.61 -1.02
C VAL A 40 13.23 8.39 0.28
N LEU A 41 12.10 9.10 0.37
CA LEU A 41 11.66 9.85 1.54
C LEU A 41 10.86 9.00 2.53
N GLY A 42 10.28 7.90 2.05
CA GLY A 42 9.47 7.00 2.84
C GLY A 42 8.63 6.08 1.96
N TRP A 43 7.82 5.25 2.61
CA TRP A 43 6.96 4.28 1.95
C TRP A 43 5.52 4.41 2.39
N TYR A 44 4.61 4.44 1.41
CA TYR A 44 3.21 4.14 1.64
C TYR A 44 3.03 2.62 1.71
N VAL A 45 2.01 2.19 2.46
CA VAL A 45 1.69 0.77 2.62
C VAL A 45 0.32 0.53 2.01
N LEU A 46 0.26 -0.44 1.11
CA LEU A 46 -0.96 -0.96 0.54
C LEU A 46 -1.13 -2.39 1.01
N LEU A 47 -2.37 -2.77 1.32
CA LEU A 47 -2.79 -4.15 1.42
C LEU A 47 -3.35 -4.55 0.07
N SER A 48 -2.79 -5.59 -0.53
CA SER A 48 -3.28 -6.20 -1.76
C SER A 48 -3.85 -7.57 -1.45
N ARG A 49 -5.02 -7.86 -2.02
CA ARG A 49 -5.70 -9.15 -1.89
C ARG A 49 -5.57 -9.97 -3.18
N PRO A 50 -5.74 -11.31 -3.10
CA PRO A 50 -5.73 -12.17 -4.30
C PRO A 50 -6.83 -11.81 -5.30
N THR A 51 -7.93 -11.22 -4.82
CA THR A 51 -9.03 -10.71 -5.64
C THR A 51 -8.68 -9.45 -6.43
N GLY A 52 -7.44 -8.98 -6.38
CA GLY A 52 -6.98 -7.76 -7.06
C GLY A 52 -7.33 -6.46 -6.34
N GLU A 53 -8.19 -6.53 -5.31
CA GLU A 53 -8.52 -5.39 -4.45
C GLU A 53 -7.27 -4.88 -3.72
N ALA A 54 -7.09 -3.56 -3.72
CA ALA A 54 -6.05 -2.91 -2.93
C ALA A 54 -6.63 -1.84 -2.00
N LYS A 55 -6.07 -1.74 -0.80
CA LYS A 55 -6.41 -0.70 0.18
C LYS A 55 -5.16 0.02 0.65
N ILE A 56 -5.22 1.34 0.72
CA ILE A 56 -4.12 2.14 1.26
C ILE A 56 -4.25 2.29 2.78
N LEU A 57 -3.13 2.17 3.49
CA LEU A 57 -3.06 2.41 4.91
C LEU A 57 -3.22 3.91 5.22
N MET A 58 -4.22 4.23 6.03
CA MET A 58 -4.57 5.58 6.44
C MET A 58 -4.17 5.83 7.89
N LYS A 59 -3.82 7.08 8.19
CA LYS A 59 -3.78 7.55 9.57
C LYS A 59 -5.20 7.65 10.11
N THR A 60 -5.41 7.10 11.30
CA THR A 60 -6.72 7.01 11.97
C THR A 60 -7.41 8.36 12.14
N PHE A 61 -6.63 9.45 12.27
CA PHE A 61 -7.11 10.77 12.70
C PHE A 61 -7.23 11.82 11.59
N ASN A 62 -6.59 11.63 10.42
CA ASN A 62 -6.46 12.69 9.41
C ASN A 62 -6.98 12.32 8.00
N TYR A 63 -7.48 11.10 7.77
CA TYR A 63 -7.85 10.64 6.41
C TYR A 63 -6.72 10.87 5.38
N GLU A 64 -5.48 10.80 5.84
CA GLU A 64 -4.28 10.92 5.00
C GLU A 64 -3.60 9.55 4.88
N PRO A 65 -3.07 9.20 3.69
CA PRO A 65 -2.19 8.07 3.53
C PRO A 65 -1.03 8.11 4.51
N ARG A 66 -0.82 7.00 5.22
CA ARG A 66 0.29 6.88 6.17
C ARG A 66 1.60 6.69 5.42
N LEU A 67 2.51 7.66 5.57
CA LEU A 67 3.88 7.58 5.07
C LEU A 67 4.83 7.14 6.19
N LEU A 68 5.53 6.03 5.99
CA LEU A 68 6.57 5.54 6.90
C LEU A 68 7.92 6.08 6.43
N LYS A 69 8.47 7.04 7.17
CA LYS A 69 9.71 7.74 6.79
C LYS A 69 10.99 6.97 7.11
N THR A 70 10.92 5.92 7.93
CA THR A 70 12.10 5.21 8.43
C THR A 70 11.89 3.71 8.42
N PHE A 71 12.99 2.96 8.32
CA PHE A 71 13.01 1.51 8.51
C PHE A 71 12.48 1.09 9.89
N LEU A 72 12.68 1.92 10.93
CA LEU A 72 12.13 1.66 12.26
C LEU A 72 10.59 1.71 12.26
N GLY A 73 9.99 2.69 11.58
CA GLY A 73 8.53 2.77 11.43
C GLY A 73 7.96 1.57 10.68
N LEU A 74 8.65 1.13 9.61
CA LEU A 74 8.31 -0.09 8.87
C LEU A 74 8.40 -1.34 9.73
N ARG A 75 9.52 -1.51 10.44
CA ARG A 75 9.75 -2.66 11.31
C ARG A 75 8.73 -2.74 12.44
N SER A 76 8.29 -1.61 12.98
CA SER A 76 7.20 -1.58 13.97
C SER A 76 5.92 -2.12 13.36
N LEU A 77 5.47 -1.53 12.24
CA LEU A 77 4.24 -1.97 11.56
C LEU A 77 4.26 -3.47 11.24
N LEU A 78 5.37 -3.96 10.70
CA LEU A 78 5.54 -5.37 10.36
C LEU A 78 5.53 -6.26 11.60
N ARG A 79 6.22 -5.89 12.68
CA ARG A 79 6.19 -6.65 13.93
C ARG A 79 4.77 -6.78 14.48
N ASP A 80 3.99 -5.71 14.40
CA ASP A 80 2.68 -5.64 15.03
C ASP A 80 1.60 -6.36 14.21
N HIS A 81 1.79 -6.51 12.89
CA HIS A 81 0.74 -7.01 11.99
C HIS A 81 1.16 -8.17 11.07
N VAL A 82 2.46 -8.44 10.91
CA VAL A 82 3.00 -9.46 10.01
C VAL A 82 4.08 -10.27 10.76
N PRO A 83 3.70 -11.35 11.46
CA PRO A 83 4.64 -12.09 12.31
C PRO A 83 5.80 -12.75 11.54
N HIS A 84 5.70 -12.88 10.20
CA HIS A 84 6.74 -13.45 9.35
C HIS A 84 7.35 -12.35 8.47
N TRP A 85 8.51 -11.81 8.89
CA TRP A 85 9.20 -10.71 8.21
C TRP A 85 9.78 -11.07 6.84
N THR A 86 9.74 -12.35 6.45
CA THR A 86 10.63 -12.93 5.43
C THR A 86 10.33 -12.57 3.98
N SER A 87 9.23 -11.87 3.67
CA SER A 87 8.83 -11.56 2.29
C SER A 87 8.72 -10.06 1.97
N VAL A 88 9.13 -9.17 2.86
CA VAL A 88 8.98 -7.72 2.63
C VAL A 88 10.17 -7.15 1.85
N THR A 89 10.03 -7.09 0.54
CA THR A 89 10.96 -6.34 -0.33
C THR A 89 10.48 -4.90 -0.46
N LEU A 90 11.34 -3.96 -0.06
CA LEU A 90 11.07 -2.53 -0.18
C LEU A 90 11.75 -1.99 -1.43
N PRO A 91 11.03 -1.25 -2.30
CA PRO A 91 11.68 -0.55 -3.40
C PRO A 91 12.63 0.51 -2.83
N LEU A 92 13.89 0.45 -3.26
CA LEU A 92 14.92 1.45 -2.92
C LEU A 92 14.92 2.62 -3.90
N VAL A 93 14.08 2.58 -4.93
CA VAL A 93 13.91 3.61 -5.94
C VAL A 93 12.49 4.19 -5.82
N PRO A 94 12.32 5.52 -5.92
CA PRO A 94 11.01 6.16 -5.94
C PRO A 94 10.10 5.60 -7.04
N GLN A 95 8.90 5.18 -6.67
CA GLN A 95 7.84 4.81 -7.61
C GLN A 95 6.91 5.99 -7.89
N ILE A 96 6.75 6.88 -6.92
CA ILE A 96 6.03 8.14 -7.05
C ILE A 96 6.88 9.27 -6.48
N ARG A 97 6.64 10.49 -6.95
CA ARG A 97 7.31 11.70 -6.43
C ARG A 97 6.32 12.72 -5.88
N VAL A 98 5.02 12.56 -6.16
CA VAL A 98 3.93 13.37 -5.60
C VAL A 98 3.05 12.48 -4.73
N PRO A 99 2.73 12.87 -3.48
CA PRO A 99 1.87 12.10 -2.58
C PRO A 99 0.55 11.65 -3.20
N ASN A 100 -0.11 12.53 -3.97
CA ASN A 100 -1.40 12.26 -4.59
C ASN A 100 -1.34 11.16 -5.68
N ASP A 101 -0.17 10.84 -6.22
CA ASP A 101 -0.05 9.79 -7.24
C ASP A 101 -0.27 8.38 -6.66
N ILE A 102 -0.25 8.24 -5.33
CA ILE A 102 -0.57 6.96 -4.70
C ILE A 102 -2.00 6.50 -5.01
N TRP A 103 -2.94 7.43 -5.17
CA TRP A 103 -4.32 7.13 -5.54
C TRP A 103 -4.41 6.56 -6.96
N LYS A 104 -3.58 7.08 -7.88
CA LYS A 104 -3.50 6.55 -9.25
C LYS A 104 -2.95 5.13 -9.28
N ILE A 105 -2.02 4.78 -8.39
CA ILE A 105 -1.52 3.40 -8.25
C ILE A 105 -2.65 2.48 -7.80
N LEU A 106 -3.44 2.93 -6.84
CA LEU A 106 -4.58 2.20 -6.32
C LEU A 106 -5.64 1.95 -7.40
N ASP A 107 -5.99 2.98 -8.17
CA ASP A 107 -6.94 2.88 -9.27
C ASP A 107 -6.47 1.93 -10.39
N LYS A 108 -5.17 1.91 -10.68
CA LYS A 108 -4.58 0.99 -11.67
C LYS A 108 -4.64 -0.46 -11.22
N MET A 109 -4.44 -0.75 -9.92
CA MET A 109 -4.54 -2.11 -9.39
C MET A 109 -5.97 -2.66 -9.52
N ASP A 110 -6.96 -1.85 -9.19
CA ASP A 110 -8.37 -2.23 -9.37
C ASP A 110 -8.71 -2.46 -10.85
N SER A 111 -8.18 -1.62 -11.75
CA SER A 111 -8.49 -1.69 -13.19
C SER A 111 -7.84 -2.88 -13.91
N ALA A 112 -6.66 -3.32 -13.48
CA ALA A 112 -6.00 -4.50 -14.03
C ALA A 112 -6.84 -5.78 -13.79
N THR A 113 -7.50 -5.84 -12.63
CA THR A 113 -8.39 -6.95 -12.23
C THR A 113 -9.60 -7.10 -13.17
N ASN A 114 -10.17 -5.99 -13.64
CA ASN A 114 -11.34 -6.02 -14.52
C ASN A 114 -11.02 -6.42 -15.97
N GLN A 115 -9.74 -6.42 -16.39
CA GLN A 115 -9.35 -6.83 -17.74
C GLN A 115 -9.11 -8.34 -17.85
N ASP A 116 -8.72 -8.99 -16.75
CA ASP A 116 -8.50 -10.45 -16.73
C ASP A 116 -9.83 -11.23 -16.70
N GLU A 117 -10.92 -10.67 -16.19
CA GLU A 117 -12.25 -11.32 -16.21
C GLU A 117 -12.95 -11.29 -17.58
N VAL A 118 -12.52 -10.45 -18.53
CA VAL A 118 -13.19 -10.28 -19.84
C VAL A 118 -12.56 -11.15 -20.93
N SER A 119 -11.46 -11.85 -20.63
CA SER A 119 -10.71 -12.63 -21.63
C SER A 119 -10.91 -14.15 -21.55
N THR A 120 -11.99 -14.65 -20.93
CA THR A 120 -12.32 -16.09 -20.91
C THR A 120 -13.64 -16.38 -21.61
#